data_AF-A0A6G3XXC7-F1
#
_entry.id   AF-A0A6G3XXC7-F1
#
_cell.length_a   1.000
_cell.length_b   1.000
_cell.length_c   1.000
_cell.angle_alpha   90.00
_cell.angle_beta   90.00
_cell.angle_gamma   90.00
#
_symmetry.space_group_name_H-M   'P 1'
#
loop_
_entity.id
_entity.type
_entity.pdbx_description
1 polymer ?
#
loop_
_entity_poly.entity_id
_entity_poly.type
_entity_poly.pdbx_seq_one_letter_code
_entity_poly.pdbx_strand_id
1 'polypeptide(L)'
;MEMGQMRCDVNLSLRPNGTETFGTRSETKNVNSLRSVERAARFEIQRHAAVLSSGGTIVQETRHFHEEDGSTTAGRIKDNAEDYRYFPEPDLVPVAPSRDWVEELRKGLPELPRLRRARLKEEWGVSEHDMQSILNAGAVDLIVATTEAGAPSDQARKWWMGELA
;
A
#
# COMPACT_ATOMS: atom_id res chain seq x y z
N MET A 1 -7.54 6.06 3.25
CA MET A 1 -6.79 7.35 3.18
C MET A 1 -7.71 8.56 3.36
N GLU A 2 -9.00 8.47 3.01
CA GLU A 2 -9.98 9.56 3.13
C GLU A 2 -10.03 10.24 4.50
N MET A 3 -9.86 9.49 5.59
CA MET A 3 -9.80 10.04 6.96
C MET A 3 -8.42 10.59 7.36
N GLY A 4 -7.45 10.67 6.44
CA GLY A 4 -6.09 11.18 6.70
C GLY A 4 -5.17 10.29 7.54
N GLN A 5 -5.65 9.10 7.96
CA GLN A 5 -4.91 8.16 8.83
C GLN A 5 -3.73 7.45 8.13
N MET A 6 -3.70 7.49 6.80
CA MET A 6 -2.61 6.94 5.98
C MET A 6 -2.32 7.93 4.86
N ARG A 7 -1.03 8.25 4.66
CA ARG A 7 -0.53 9.12 3.59
C ARG A 7 0.51 8.36 2.77
N CYS A 8 0.61 8.69 1.49
CA CYS A 8 1.55 8.05 0.57
C CYS A 8 2.08 9.07 -0.44
N ASP A 9 3.39 9.01 -0.67
CA ASP A 9 4.07 9.71 -1.75
C ASP A 9 4.61 8.68 -2.76
N VAL A 10 4.53 8.97 -4.05
CA VAL A 10 4.98 8.07 -5.13
C VAL A 10 6.38 8.47 -5.57
N ASN A 11 7.36 7.60 -5.34
CA ASN A 11 8.74 7.79 -5.77
C ASN A 11 9.01 6.90 -6.99
N LEU A 12 9.30 7.50 -8.14
CA LEU A 12 9.42 6.77 -9.41
C LEU A 12 10.73 7.07 -10.14
N SER A 13 11.36 6.02 -10.66
CA SER A 13 12.45 6.09 -11.63
C SER A 13 12.31 4.95 -12.64
N LEU A 14 12.65 5.18 -13.90
CA LEU A 14 12.79 4.11 -14.89
C LEU A 14 14.26 3.76 -15.06
N ARG A 15 14.54 2.49 -15.34
CA ARG A 15 15.85 2.02 -15.78
C ARG A 15 15.71 1.05 -16.95
N PRO A 16 16.68 0.99 -17.88
CA PRO A 16 16.69 -0.03 -18.92
C PRO A 16 16.74 -1.45 -18.34
N ASN A 17 16.06 -2.39 -19.01
CA ASN A 17 16.11 -3.80 -18.62
C ASN A 17 17.54 -4.34 -18.71
N GLY A 18 17.95 -5.13 -17.72
CA GLY A 18 19.30 -5.69 -17.63
C GLY A 18 20.35 -4.76 -17.04
N THR A 19 19.97 -3.55 -16.59
CA THR A 19 20.88 -2.62 -15.89
C THR A 19 20.65 -2.63 -14.38
N GLU A 20 21.70 -2.43 -13.60
CA GLU A 20 21.61 -2.33 -12.14
C GLU A 20 21.35 -0.89 -11.68
N THR A 21 21.91 0.09 -12.38
CA THR A 21 21.81 1.52 -12.05
C THR A 21 20.37 2.02 -12.18
N PHE A 22 19.84 2.62 -11.11
CA PHE A 22 18.55 3.30 -11.14
C PHE A 22 18.64 4.63 -11.91
N GLY A 23 17.58 4.98 -12.64
CA GLY A 23 17.47 6.30 -13.28
C GLY A 23 17.14 7.41 -12.29
N THR A 24 17.08 8.65 -12.78
CA THR A 24 16.70 9.81 -11.98
C THR A 24 15.27 9.67 -11.47
N ARG A 25 15.07 9.98 -10.18
CA ARG A 25 13.80 9.85 -9.47
C ARG A 25 12.97 11.13 -9.54
N SER A 26 11.67 11.01 -9.84
CA SER A 26 10.66 12.02 -9.51
C SER A 26 9.85 11.58 -8.27
N GLU A 27 9.37 12.53 -7.48
CA GLU A 27 8.54 12.28 -6.30
C GLU A 27 7.19 12.99 -6.45
N THR A 28 6.09 12.24 -6.61
CA THR A 28 4.75 12.80 -6.66
C THR A 28 4.12 12.80 -5.27
N LYS A 29 3.73 13.99 -4.80
CA LYS A 29 3.14 14.20 -3.46
C LYS A 29 1.64 14.43 -3.51
N ASN A 30 1.01 14.39 -2.33
CA ASN A 30 -0.42 14.65 -2.09
C ASN A 30 -1.34 13.67 -2.81
N VAL A 31 -0.97 12.38 -2.77
CA VAL A 31 -1.74 11.31 -3.38
C VAL A 31 -2.66 10.69 -2.33
N ASN A 32 -3.96 10.96 -2.44
CA ASN A 32 -4.90 10.81 -1.31
C ASN A 32 -5.77 9.55 -1.33
N SER A 33 -5.60 8.66 -2.31
CA SER A 33 -6.27 7.36 -2.35
C SER A 33 -5.40 6.29 -3.00
N LEU A 34 -5.71 5.01 -2.77
CA LEU A 34 -5.00 3.90 -3.45
C LEU A 34 -5.16 3.97 -4.97
N ARG A 35 -6.34 4.40 -5.45
CA ARG A 35 -6.59 4.63 -6.88
C ARG A 35 -5.76 5.79 -7.42
N SER A 36 -5.61 6.85 -6.64
CA SER A 36 -4.76 8.01 -6.98
C SER A 36 -3.29 7.58 -7.06
N VAL A 37 -2.82 6.70 -6.16
CA VAL A 37 -1.46 6.13 -6.21
C VAL A 37 -1.22 5.38 -7.51
N GLU A 38 -2.14 4.51 -7.91
CA GLU A 38 -2.05 3.79 -9.18
C GLU A 38 -2.00 4.76 -10.38
N ARG A 39 -2.91 5.74 -10.43
CA ARG A 39 -2.98 6.74 -11.50
C ARG A 39 -1.71 7.58 -11.59
N ALA A 40 -1.22 8.09 -10.45
CA ALA A 40 0.00 8.88 -10.37
C ALA A 40 1.21 8.08 -10.86
N ALA A 41 1.36 6.83 -10.40
CA ALA A 41 2.43 5.94 -10.85
C ALA A 41 2.34 5.68 -12.35
N ARG A 42 1.15 5.33 -12.86
CA ARG A 42 0.93 5.06 -14.29
C ARG A 42 1.27 6.26 -15.16
N PHE A 43 0.83 7.45 -14.77
CA PHE A 43 1.13 8.69 -15.50
C PHE A 43 2.63 8.97 -15.50
N GLU A 44 3.31 8.88 -14.36
CA GLU A 44 4.75 9.13 -14.26
C GLU A 44 5.59 8.08 -15.02
N ILE A 45 5.15 6.82 -15.08
CA ILE A 45 5.77 5.80 -15.95
C ILE A 45 5.73 6.25 -17.40
N GLN A 46 4.54 6.63 -17.90
CA GLN A 46 4.35 7.05 -19.28
C GLN A 46 5.14 8.32 -19.60
N ARG A 47 5.15 9.29 -18.68
CA ARG A 47 5.92 10.53 -18.82
C ARG A 47 7.43 10.26 -18.87
N HIS A 48 7.96 9.46 -17.95
CA HIS A 48 9.38 9.10 -17.95
C HIS A 48 9.75 8.39 -19.25
N ALA A 49 8.95 7.41 -19.67
CA ALA A 49 9.19 6.66 -20.90
C ALA A 49 9.21 7.57 -22.13
N ALA A 50 8.26 8.50 -22.24
CA ALA A 50 8.19 9.45 -23.35
C ALA A 50 9.43 10.37 -23.41
N VAL A 51 9.85 10.94 -22.27
CA VAL A 51 11.03 11.82 -22.20
C VAL A 51 12.32 11.07 -22.53
N LEU A 52 12.50 9.87 -21.97
CA LEU A 52 13.70 9.07 -22.22
C LEU A 52 13.75 8.55 -23.66
N SER A 53 12.61 8.17 -24.24
CA SER A 53 12.54 7.68 -25.63
C SER A 53 12.79 8.76 -26.67
N SER A 54 12.54 10.04 -26.34
CA SER A 54 12.88 11.18 -27.20
C SER A 54 14.33 11.67 -27.03
N GLY A 55 15.14 10.96 -26.23
CA GLY A 55 16.53 11.34 -25.94
C GLY A 55 16.68 12.43 -24.88
N GLY A 56 15.58 12.81 -24.21
CA GLY A 56 15.59 13.74 -23.10
C GLY A 56 16.11 13.12 -21.80
N THR A 57 16.20 13.95 -20.76
CA THR A 57 16.64 13.54 -19.41
C THR A 57 15.56 13.85 -18.39
N ILE A 58 15.46 13.00 -17.37
CA ILE A 58 14.56 13.21 -16.24
C ILE A 58 15.23 14.13 -15.23
N VAL A 59 14.50 15.16 -14.81
CA VAL A 59 14.90 16.08 -13.74
C VAL A 59 14.44 15.51 -12.39
N GLN A 60 15.31 15.59 -11.39
CA GLN A 60 14.95 15.25 -10.03
C GLN A 60 14.08 16.35 -9.42
N GLU A 61 12.81 16.06 -9.20
CA GLU A 61 11.85 17.07 -8.74
C GLU A 61 10.71 16.46 -7.93
N THR A 62 10.08 17.30 -7.12
CA THR A 62 8.77 17.00 -6.55
C THR A 62 7.69 17.42 -7.54
N ARG A 63 6.69 16.58 -7.73
CA ARG A 63 5.55 16.79 -8.61
C ARG A 63 4.24 16.77 -7.83
N HIS A 64 3.24 17.46 -8.34
CA HIS A 64 1.90 17.50 -7.75
C HIS A 64 0.95 16.66 -8.59
N PHE A 65 0.13 15.82 -7.95
CA PHE A 65 -0.88 15.01 -8.63
C PHE A 65 -2.20 15.78 -8.78
N HIS A 66 -2.79 15.75 -9.98
CA HIS A 66 -4.09 16.33 -10.25
C HIS A 66 -5.16 15.24 -10.27
N GLU A 67 -6.07 15.26 -9.30
CA GLU A 67 -7.09 14.22 -9.13
C GLU A 67 -8.08 14.17 -10.31
N GLU A 68 -8.35 15.34 -10.91
CA GLU A 68 -9.32 15.54 -11.99
C GLU A 68 -8.97 14.73 -13.24
N ASP A 69 -7.75 14.85 -13.73
CA ASP A 69 -7.31 14.22 -14.98
C ASP A 69 -6.26 13.10 -14.77
N GLY A 70 -5.69 13.01 -13.57
CA GLY A 70 -4.66 12.03 -13.22
C GLY A 70 -3.28 12.40 -13.73
N SER A 71 -3.10 13.65 -14.18
CA SER A 71 -1.81 14.17 -14.60
C SER A 71 -0.96 14.62 -13.41
N THR A 72 0.27 15.00 -13.69
CA THR A 72 1.15 15.62 -12.71
C THR A 72 1.75 16.90 -13.26
N THR A 73 1.97 17.88 -12.40
CA THR A 73 2.73 19.10 -12.73
C THR A 73 4.06 19.13 -11.99
N ALA A 74 5.06 19.75 -12.62
CA ALA A 74 6.34 20.00 -12.01
C ALA A 74 6.17 20.97 -10.84
N GLY A 75 6.78 20.64 -9.70
CA GLY A 75 6.86 21.49 -8.54
C GLY A 75 8.29 21.98 -8.34
N ARG A 76 8.83 21.76 -7.15
CA ARG A 76 10.19 22.17 -6.79
C ARG A 76 11.21 21.19 -7.39
N ILE A 77 12.15 21.74 -8.17
CA ILE A 77 13.36 21.03 -8.60
C ILE A 77 14.24 20.80 -7.37
N LYS A 78 14.67 19.56 -7.17
CA LYS A 78 15.62 19.19 -6.11
C LYS A 78 17.03 19.26 -6.68
N ASP A 79 17.55 20.48 -6.77
CA ASP A 79 18.91 20.76 -7.25
C ASP A 79 19.98 20.18 -6.30
N ASN A 80 19.71 20.21 -4.98
CA ASN A 80 20.52 19.53 -3.95
C ASN A 80 19.60 18.88 -2.91
N ALA A 81 20.04 17.74 -2.33
CA ALA A 81 19.35 17.17 -1.18
C ALA A 81 19.37 18.18 -0.02
N GLU A 82 18.23 18.44 0.61
CA GLU A 82 18.17 19.34 1.76
C GLU A 82 19.00 18.75 2.90
N ASP A 83 19.93 19.52 3.44
CA ASP A 83 20.65 19.13 4.64
C ASP A 83 19.72 19.30 5.86
N TYR A 84 19.09 18.19 6.25
CA TYR A 84 18.23 18.13 7.43
C TYR A 84 19.00 18.26 8.74
N ARG A 85 20.35 18.23 8.70
CA ARG A 85 21.23 18.35 9.88
C ARG A 85 20.79 17.41 11.00
N TYR A 86 20.53 16.15 10.67
CA TYR A 86 20.10 15.16 11.65
C TYR A 86 21.10 15.07 12.80
N PHE A 87 20.61 15.25 14.03
CA PHE A 87 21.35 15.01 15.26
C PHE A 87 20.42 14.31 16.27
N PRO A 88 20.96 13.54 17.24
CA PRO A 88 20.14 12.95 18.29
C PRO A 88 19.41 14.04 19.06
N GLU A 89 18.10 13.89 19.23
CA GLU A 89 17.28 14.80 20.03
C GLU A 89 17.80 14.84 21.48
N PRO A 90 18.41 15.95 21.94
CA PRO A 90 19.07 16.02 23.25
C PRO A 90 18.09 15.92 24.42
N ASP A 91 16.83 16.29 24.21
CA ASP A 91 15.80 16.28 25.25
C ASP A 91 15.18 14.87 25.45
N LEU A 92 15.48 13.92 24.55
CA LEU A 92 14.96 12.56 24.60
C LEU A 92 16.07 11.55 24.89
N VAL A 93 15.88 10.75 25.93
CA VAL A 93 16.73 9.57 26.15
C VAL A 93 16.49 8.51 25.07
N PRO A 94 17.50 7.71 24.71
CA PRO A 94 17.32 6.58 23.81
C PRO A 94 16.23 5.62 24.33
N VAL A 95 15.29 5.27 23.45
CA VAL A 95 14.24 4.28 23.75
C VAL A 95 14.80 2.88 23.52
N ALA A 96 15.00 2.12 24.59
CA ALA A 96 15.53 0.75 24.57
C ALA A 96 14.55 -0.23 25.24
N PRO A 97 13.52 -0.73 24.52
CA PRO A 97 12.53 -1.64 25.09
C PRO A 97 13.19 -2.98 25.49
N SER A 98 12.76 -3.55 26.62
CA SER A 98 13.27 -4.84 27.08
C SER A 98 12.89 -5.96 26.10
N ARG A 99 13.74 -6.98 26.00
CA ARG A 99 13.44 -8.13 25.14
C ARG A 99 12.19 -8.88 25.61
N ASP A 100 11.96 -8.96 26.91
CA ASP A 100 10.77 -9.61 27.48
C ASP A 100 9.49 -8.93 27.03
N TRP A 101 9.46 -7.59 26.97
CA TRP A 101 8.30 -6.84 26.47
C TRP A 101 8.09 -7.05 24.97
N VAL A 102 9.16 -7.14 24.18
CA VAL A 102 9.06 -7.48 22.75
C VAL A 102 8.48 -8.89 22.56
N GLU A 103 8.88 -9.86 23.38
CA GLU A 103 8.33 -11.22 23.34
C GLU A 103 6.86 -11.28 23.77
N GLU A 104 6.47 -10.49 24.78
CA GLU A 104 5.08 -10.34 25.20
C GLU A 104 4.20 -9.82 24.06
N LEU A 105 4.61 -8.70 23.43
CA LEU A 105 3.89 -8.12 22.29
C LEU A 105 3.82 -9.10 21.12
N ARG A 106 4.91 -9.81 20.83
CA ARG A 106 4.94 -10.82 19.76
C ARG A 106 3.93 -11.94 19.98
N LYS A 107 3.76 -12.40 21.23
CA LYS A 107 2.75 -13.41 21.59
C LYS A 107 1.32 -12.88 21.50
N GLY A 108 1.13 -11.57 21.66
CA GLY A 108 -0.16 -10.91 21.54
C GLY A 108 -0.56 -10.50 20.12
N LEU A 109 0.34 -10.64 19.13
CA LEU A 109 0.00 -10.30 17.74
C LEU A 109 -1.06 -11.26 17.18
N PRO A 110 -2.11 -10.72 16.52
CA PRO A 110 -3.08 -11.57 15.85
C PRO A 110 -2.47 -12.29 14.65
N GLU A 111 -3.17 -13.33 14.17
CA GLU A 111 -2.81 -14.01 12.93
C GLU A 111 -2.70 -13.00 11.78
N LEU A 112 -1.58 -13.04 11.05
CA LEU A 112 -1.37 -12.13 9.93
C LEU A 112 -2.49 -12.29 8.89
N PRO A 113 -3.07 -11.18 8.36
CA PRO A 113 -4.20 -11.26 7.43
C PRO A 113 -3.95 -12.16 6.21
N ARG A 114 -2.71 -12.27 5.72
CA ARG A 114 -2.36 -13.18 4.62
C ARG A 114 -2.46 -14.66 5.02
N LEU A 115 -1.99 -15.00 6.22
CA LEU A 115 -2.02 -16.38 6.73
C LEU A 115 -3.47 -16.78 7.06
N ARG A 116 -4.19 -15.91 7.77
CA ARG A 116 -5.61 -16.09 8.09
C ARG A 116 -6.44 -16.36 6.82
N ARG A 117 -6.24 -15.56 5.77
CA ARG A 117 -6.94 -15.77 4.49
C ARG A 117 -6.61 -17.10 3.83
N ALA A 118 -5.34 -17.50 3.83
CA ALA A 118 -4.92 -18.79 3.25
C ALA A 118 -5.56 -19.97 4.00
N ARG A 119 -5.54 -19.92 5.35
CA ARG A 119 -6.17 -20.92 6.22
C ARG A 119 -7.67 -20.99 5.99
N LEU A 120 -8.38 -19.87 6.05
CA LEU A 120 -9.84 -19.84 5.85
C LEU A 120 -10.25 -20.33 4.46
N LYS A 121 -9.48 -20.01 3.41
CA LYS A 121 -9.72 -20.52 2.06
C LYS A 121 -9.69 -22.06 2.02
N GLU A 122 -8.68 -22.66 2.67
CA GLU A 122 -8.52 -24.10 2.76
C GLU A 122 -9.63 -24.75 3.61
N GLU A 123 -9.90 -24.22 4.81
CA GLU A 123 -10.94 -24.69 5.72
C GLU A 123 -12.35 -24.63 5.11
N TRP A 124 -12.61 -23.60 4.28
CA TRP A 124 -13.90 -23.42 3.62
C TRP A 124 -14.01 -24.16 2.28
N GLY A 125 -12.90 -24.69 1.75
CA GLY A 125 -12.85 -25.39 0.48
C GLY A 125 -13.25 -24.51 -0.71
N VAL A 126 -12.94 -23.21 -0.67
CA VAL A 126 -13.35 -22.23 -1.70
C VAL A 126 -12.21 -21.90 -2.66
N SER A 127 -12.57 -21.48 -3.87
CA SER A 127 -11.59 -21.02 -4.85
C SER A 127 -10.98 -19.67 -4.44
N GLU A 128 -9.86 -19.30 -5.06
CA GLU A 128 -9.27 -17.96 -4.87
C GLU A 128 -10.25 -16.85 -5.31
N HIS A 129 -11.01 -17.11 -6.37
CA HIS A 129 -12.00 -16.16 -6.89
C HIS A 129 -13.12 -15.91 -5.86
N ASP A 130 -13.68 -16.98 -5.28
CA ASP A 130 -14.72 -16.88 -4.26
C ASP A 130 -14.20 -16.16 -3.01
N MET A 131 -12.98 -16.50 -2.58
CA MET A 131 -12.34 -15.83 -1.44
C MET A 131 -12.17 -14.33 -1.69
N GLN A 132 -11.77 -13.93 -2.90
CA GLN A 132 -11.66 -12.53 -3.26
C GLN A 132 -13.02 -11.82 -3.26
N SER A 133 -14.07 -12.48 -3.74
CA SER A 133 -15.44 -11.94 -3.68
C SER A 133 -15.89 -11.72 -2.23
N ILE A 134 -15.62 -12.67 -1.33
CA ILE A 134 -15.93 -12.55 0.10
C ILE A 134 -15.17 -11.38 0.74
N LEU A 135 -13.90 -11.19 0.38
CA LEU A 135 -13.09 -10.06 0.86
C LEU A 135 -13.64 -8.72 0.39
N ASN A 136 -14.01 -8.62 -0.90
CA ASN A 136 -14.54 -7.40 -1.47
C ASN A 136 -15.89 -7.00 -0.84
N ALA A 137 -16.69 -7.98 -0.43
CA ALA A 137 -17.93 -7.78 0.30
C ALA A 137 -17.73 -7.42 1.80
N GLY A 138 -16.49 -7.49 2.31
CA GLY A 138 -16.22 -7.28 3.75
C GLY A 138 -16.81 -8.39 4.65
N ALA A 139 -17.15 -9.55 4.08
CA ALA A 139 -17.95 -10.57 4.75
C ALA A 139 -17.15 -11.61 5.54
N VAL A 140 -15.80 -11.60 5.44
CA VAL A 140 -14.95 -12.62 6.08
C VAL A 140 -15.22 -12.75 7.58
N ASP A 141 -15.20 -11.64 8.33
CA ASP A 141 -15.38 -11.67 9.78
C ASP A 141 -16.82 -12.04 10.17
N LEU A 142 -17.81 -11.65 9.36
CA LEU A 142 -19.22 -12.01 9.56
C LEU A 142 -19.45 -13.52 9.38
N ILE A 143 -18.83 -14.11 8.35
CA ILE A 143 -18.87 -15.55 8.10
C ILE A 143 -18.17 -16.28 9.24
N VAL A 144 -16.97 -15.85 9.65
CA VAL A 144 -16.23 -16.46 10.77
C VAL A 144 -17.08 -16.44 12.05
N ALA A 145 -17.63 -15.29 12.43
CA ALA A 145 -18.46 -15.16 13.63
C ALA A 145 -19.71 -16.07 13.57
N THR A 146 -20.31 -16.21 12.38
CA THR A 146 -21.48 -17.08 12.17
C THR A 146 -21.10 -18.57 12.29
N THR A 147 -19.92 -18.94 11.78
CA THR A 147 -19.40 -20.31 11.94
C THR A 147 -19.02 -20.64 13.37
N GLU A 148 -18.43 -19.69 14.10
CA GLU A 148 -18.10 -19.83 15.52
C GLU A 148 -19.36 -19.94 16.40
N ALA A 149 -20.48 -19.32 15.96
CA ALA A 149 -21.79 -19.49 16.59
C ALA A 149 -22.46 -20.85 16.29
N GLY A 150 -21.85 -21.71 15.46
CA GLY A 150 -22.27 -23.09 15.21
C GLY A 150 -22.89 -23.36 13.84
N ALA A 151 -22.96 -22.36 12.95
CA ALA A 151 -23.45 -22.58 11.60
C ALA A 151 -22.39 -23.25 10.69
N PRO A 152 -22.80 -24.12 9.74
CA PRO A 152 -21.91 -24.59 8.69
C PRO A 152 -21.38 -23.44 7.81
N SER A 153 -20.11 -23.53 7.40
CA SER A 153 -19.43 -22.44 6.67
C SER A 153 -20.03 -22.18 5.30
N ASP A 154 -20.55 -23.20 4.62
CA ASP A 154 -21.26 -23.10 3.34
C ASP A 154 -22.58 -22.32 3.47
N GLN A 155 -23.36 -22.59 4.52
CA GLN A 155 -24.60 -21.87 4.80
C GLN A 155 -24.33 -20.43 5.21
N ALA A 156 -23.35 -20.19 6.08
CA ALA A 156 -22.93 -18.83 6.47
C ALA A 156 -22.52 -18.01 5.23
N ARG A 157 -21.73 -18.59 4.33
CA ARG A 157 -21.36 -17.94 3.06
C ARG A 157 -22.57 -17.63 2.20
N LYS A 158 -23.49 -18.59 2.02
CA LYS A 158 -24.70 -18.37 1.20
C LYS A 158 -25.52 -17.17 1.68
N TRP A 159 -25.70 -17.04 2.99
CA TRP A 159 -26.45 -15.93 3.57
C TRP A 159 -25.74 -14.58 3.37
N TRP A 160 -24.46 -14.50 3.76
CA TRP A 160 -23.71 -13.24 3.73
C TRP A 160 -23.31 -12.79 2.32
N MET A 161 -23.20 -13.71 1.36
CA MET A 161 -22.78 -13.42 -0.01
C MET A 161 -23.93 -13.40 -1.02
N GLY A 162 -25.14 -13.80 -0.61
CA GLY A 162 -26.29 -13.94 -1.50
C GLY A 162 -27.54 -13.25 -0.97
N GLU A 163 -28.09 -13.74 0.15
CA GLU A 163 -29.41 -13.31 0.63
C GLU A 163 -29.39 -11.92 1.31
N LEU A 164 -28.24 -11.52 1.88
CA LEU A 164 -28.06 -10.25 2.60
C LEU A 164 -27.14 -9.25 1.87
N ALA A 165 -26.58 -9.63 0.73
CA ALA A 165 -25.55 -8.90 -0.01
C ALA A 165 -26.13 -7.83 -0.96
#